data_AF-A0A8T2RBE5-F1
#
_entry.id   AF-A0A8T2RBE5-F1
#
_cell.length_a   1.000
_cell.length_b   1.000
_cell.length_c   1.000
_cell.angle_alpha   90.00
_cell.angle_beta   90.00
_cell.angle_gamma   90.00
#
_symmetry.space_group_name_H-M   'P 1'
#
loop_
_entity.id
_entity.type
_entity.pdbx_description
1 polymer ?
#
loop_
_entity_poly.entity_id
_entity_poly.type
_entity_poly.pdbx_seq_one_letter_code
_entity_poly.pdbx_strand_id
1 'polypeptide(L)'
;MATVAARATRLPIYSGFAKEGNLSDLYAKGEAISTLFNVLGLGVGIRLASTVCSTVQGKFVAVPLLSAVHLFSISQEMRAVPLNTLNSQRTAIIVAEFIKTGKVLRPADVRYKERLALPVSLNVDAGSVVPSVSIRHACGKPSVLKGLQGRFQGERFLLSLQDNQTNLVIHHTATGEDVVRGWLLAAYTAKIAGSKHNQYEHGFGVLKLEALEEAYGHLKADFPVLISGLKERGWHTDLFLEGSGVRAIW
;
A
#
# COMPACT_ATOMS: atom_id res chain seq x y z
N MET A 1 -24.85 4.15 -9.39
CA MET A 1 -23.38 4.37 -9.28
C MET A 1 -22.75 3.48 -8.20
N ALA A 2 -23.17 3.53 -6.93
CA ALA A 2 -22.57 2.73 -5.84
C ALA A 2 -22.67 1.19 -6.05
N THR A 3 -23.81 0.69 -6.56
CA THR A 3 -24.01 -0.74 -6.86
C THR A 3 -23.14 -1.25 -8.00
N VAL A 4 -22.82 -0.40 -8.98
CA VAL A 4 -21.93 -0.74 -10.10
C VAL A 4 -20.48 -0.81 -9.62
N ALA A 5 -20.06 0.15 -8.78
CA ALA A 5 -18.74 0.12 -8.16
C ALA A 5 -18.54 -1.12 -7.27
N ALA A 6 -19.54 -1.49 -6.47
CA ALA A 6 -19.48 -2.69 -5.62
C ALA A 6 -19.40 -3.99 -6.42
N ARG A 7 -20.06 -4.08 -7.58
CA ARG A 7 -19.96 -5.25 -8.47
C ARG A 7 -18.61 -5.31 -9.18
N ALA A 8 -18.09 -4.16 -9.61
CA ALA A 8 -16.79 -4.07 -10.28
C ALA A 8 -15.62 -4.45 -9.36
N THR A 9 -15.72 -4.22 -8.06
CA THR A 9 -14.67 -4.60 -7.09
C THR A 9 -14.73 -6.06 -6.66
N ARG A 10 -15.92 -6.70 -6.68
CA ARG A 10 -16.09 -8.11 -6.28
C ARG A 10 -15.32 -9.09 -7.16
N LEU A 11 -15.34 -8.91 -8.47
CA LEU A 11 -14.70 -9.85 -9.39
C LEU A 11 -13.15 -9.90 -9.19
N PRO A 12 -12.43 -8.76 -9.13
CA PRO A 12 -11.02 -8.75 -8.75
C PRO A 12 -10.75 -9.41 -7.40
N ILE A 13 -11.61 -9.20 -6.39
CA ILE A 13 -11.48 -9.84 -5.08
C ILE A 13 -11.62 -11.36 -5.20
N TYR A 14 -12.66 -11.86 -5.87
CA TYR A 14 -12.84 -13.30 -6.08
C TYR A 14 -11.70 -13.91 -6.90
N SER A 15 -11.17 -13.19 -7.90
CA SER A 15 -9.98 -13.65 -8.63
C SER A 15 -8.75 -13.76 -7.74
N GLY A 16 -8.61 -12.90 -6.73
CA GLY A 16 -7.53 -13.01 -5.74
C GLY A 16 -7.63 -14.24 -4.84
N PHE A 17 -8.83 -14.78 -4.67
CA PHE A 17 -9.07 -16.02 -3.90
C PHE A 17 -9.14 -17.27 -4.76
N ALA A 18 -9.30 -17.12 -6.07
CA ALA A 18 -9.42 -18.25 -6.98
C ALA A 18 -8.12 -19.06 -6.99
N LYS A 19 -8.27 -20.38 -6.87
CA LYS A 19 -7.22 -21.37 -7.01
C LYS A 19 -7.66 -22.38 -8.06
N GLU A 20 -6.77 -22.76 -8.97
CA GLU A 20 -7.00 -23.88 -9.89
C GLU A 20 -8.30 -23.75 -10.72
N GLY A 21 -8.59 -22.55 -11.23
CA GLY A 21 -9.75 -22.32 -12.10
C GLY A 21 -11.12 -22.29 -11.39
N ASN A 22 -11.16 -22.33 -10.06
CA ASN A 22 -12.42 -22.33 -9.28
C ASN A 22 -13.13 -20.96 -9.18
N LEU A 23 -12.77 -19.98 -10.00
CA LEU A 23 -13.32 -18.62 -9.94
C LEU A 23 -14.85 -18.61 -10.07
N SER A 24 -15.39 -19.43 -10.98
CA SER A 24 -16.83 -19.53 -11.21
C SER A 24 -17.58 -20.10 -9.99
N ASP A 25 -16.98 -21.05 -9.25
CA ASP A 25 -17.55 -21.61 -8.03
C ASP A 25 -17.58 -20.57 -6.90
N LEU A 26 -16.46 -19.86 -6.71
CA LEU A 26 -16.39 -18.75 -5.74
C LEU A 26 -17.41 -17.67 -6.04
N TYR A 27 -17.54 -17.28 -7.32
CA TYR A 27 -18.50 -16.30 -7.76
C TYR A 27 -19.95 -16.76 -7.51
N ALA A 28 -20.29 -17.99 -7.90
CA ALA A 28 -21.63 -18.54 -7.70
C ALA A 28 -22.02 -18.62 -6.21
N LYS A 29 -21.10 -19.10 -5.35
CA LYS A 29 -21.31 -19.12 -3.88
C LYS A 29 -21.46 -17.72 -3.32
N GLY A 30 -20.62 -16.78 -3.75
CA GLY A 30 -20.68 -15.38 -3.35
C GLY A 30 -22.02 -14.73 -3.71
N GLU A 31 -22.51 -14.92 -4.93
CA GLU A 31 -23.79 -14.38 -5.38
C GLU A 31 -24.99 -15.05 -4.69
N ALA A 32 -24.93 -16.37 -4.43
CA ALA A 32 -25.97 -17.06 -3.67
C ALA A 32 -26.09 -16.52 -2.24
N ILE A 33 -24.96 -16.36 -1.55
CA ILE A 33 -24.90 -15.76 -0.20
C ILE A 33 -25.39 -14.31 -0.25
N SER A 34 -24.94 -13.52 -1.23
CA SER A 34 -25.37 -12.13 -1.40
C SER A 34 -26.89 -12.03 -1.60
N THR A 35 -27.49 -12.95 -2.36
CA THR A 35 -28.94 -13.00 -2.58
C THR A 35 -29.70 -13.33 -1.31
N LEU A 36 -29.25 -14.35 -0.57
CA LEU A 36 -29.87 -14.74 0.70
C LEU A 36 -29.88 -13.57 1.70
N PHE A 37 -28.72 -12.92 1.89
CA PHE A 37 -28.63 -11.78 2.82
C PHE A 37 -29.38 -10.54 2.32
N ASN A 38 -29.55 -10.34 1.02
CA ASN A 38 -30.43 -9.28 0.50
C ASN A 38 -31.90 -9.52 0.86
N VAL A 39 -32.39 -10.76 0.74
CA VAL A 39 -33.77 -11.12 1.11
C VAL A 39 -33.98 -10.95 2.63
N LEU A 40 -33.04 -11.45 3.45
CA LEU A 40 -33.09 -11.26 4.89
C LEU A 40 -33.04 -9.77 5.27
N GLY A 41 -32.13 -9.01 4.65
CA GLY A 41 -31.98 -7.57 4.86
C GLY A 41 -33.25 -6.80 4.48
N LEU A 42 -33.94 -7.19 3.40
CA LEU A 42 -35.22 -6.62 3.02
C LEU A 42 -36.30 -6.91 4.07
N GLY A 43 -36.38 -8.14 4.58
CA GLY A 43 -37.33 -8.51 5.64
C GLY A 43 -37.11 -7.70 6.92
N VAL A 44 -35.86 -7.59 7.37
CA VAL A 44 -35.48 -6.76 8.51
C VAL A 44 -35.79 -5.28 8.24
N GLY A 45 -35.49 -4.80 7.03
CA GLY A 45 -35.75 -3.43 6.59
C GLY A 45 -37.23 -3.06 6.62
N ILE A 46 -38.11 -3.94 6.13
CA ILE A 46 -39.57 -3.75 6.18
C ILE A 46 -40.04 -3.69 7.64
N ARG A 47 -39.55 -4.60 8.49
CA ARG A 47 -39.93 -4.60 9.92
C ARG A 47 -39.49 -3.30 10.60
N LEU A 48 -38.28 -2.83 10.35
CA LEU A 48 -37.75 -1.59 10.90
C LEU A 48 -38.52 -0.36 10.39
N ALA A 49 -38.85 -0.35 9.09
CA ALA A 49 -39.68 0.69 8.45
C ALA A 49 -41.05 0.81 9.11
N SER A 50 -41.71 -0.33 9.37
CA SER A 50 -43.04 -0.37 9.99
C SER A 50 -43.07 -0.06 11.49
N THR A 51 -41.90 -0.05 12.16
CA THR A 51 -41.79 0.14 13.61
C THR A 51 -41.03 1.42 13.95
N VAL A 52 -39.71 1.32 14.17
CA VAL A 52 -38.86 2.44 14.63
C VAL A 52 -38.84 3.59 13.62
N CYS A 53 -38.75 3.28 12.32
CA CYS A 53 -38.68 4.29 11.26
C CYS A 53 -40.06 4.83 10.84
N SER A 54 -41.15 4.50 11.55
CA SER A 54 -42.47 5.11 11.32
C SER A 54 -42.50 6.60 11.71
N THR A 55 -41.64 7.01 12.65
CA THR A 55 -41.50 8.40 13.10
C THR A 55 -40.26 9.07 12.53
N VAL A 56 -40.27 10.42 12.48
CA VAL A 56 -39.11 11.20 12.04
C VAL A 56 -37.94 11.02 13.00
N GLN A 57 -38.19 11.06 14.31
CA GLN A 57 -37.16 10.87 15.34
C GLN A 57 -36.50 9.49 15.23
N GLY A 58 -37.29 8.43 15.03
CA GLY A 58 -36.76 7.08 14.88
C GLY A 58 -35.88 6.92 13.64
N LYS A 59 -36.21 7.59 12.53
CA LYS A 59 -35.34 7.63 11.33
C LYS A 59 -33.99 8.29 11.63
N PHE A 60 -33.98 9.40 12.38
CA PHE A 60 -32.75 10.10 12.76
C PHE A 60 -31.83 9.27 13.66
N VAL A 61 -32.35 8.27 14.37
CA VAL A 61 -31.54 7.34 15.16
C VAL A 61 -31.12 6.11 14.33
N ALA A 62 -32.09 5.49 13.64
CA ALA A 62 -31.87 4.24 12.94
C ALA A 62 -30.93 4.38 11.73
N VAL A 63 -31.07 5.45 10.95
CA VAL A 63 -30.28 5.64 9.72
C VAL A 63 -28.78 5.83 10.02
N PRO A 64 -28.35 6.72 10.94
CA PRO A 64 -26.94 6.84 11.28
C PRO A 64 -26.36 5.55 11.88
N LEU A 65 -27.11 4.85 12.73
CA LEU A 65 -26.67 3.60 13.34
C LEU A 65 -26.42 2.53 12.28
N LEU A 66 -27.39 2.30 11.39
CA LEU A 66 -27.25 1.36 10.28
C LEU A 66 -26.12 1.76 9.33
N SER A 67 -25.94 3.05 9.09
CA SER A 67 -24.83 3.57 8.26
C SER A 67 -23.48 3.27 8.90
N ALA A 68 -23.34 3.47 10.21
CA ALA A 68 -22.11 3.14 10.95
C ALA A 68 -21.80 1.64 10.91
N VAL A 69 -22.81 0.79 11.12
CA VAL A 69 -22.68 -0.68 11.01
C VAL A 69 -22.27 -1.08 9.59
N HIS A 70 -22.87 -0.46 8.57
CA HIS A 70 -22.55 -0.74 7.17
C HIS A 70 -21.10 -0.38 6.84
N LEU A 71 -20.66 0.84 7.21
CA LEU A 71 -19.27 1.28 7.01
C LEU A 71 -18.27 0.41 7.77
N PHE A 72 -18.58 0.03 9.00
CA PHE A 72 -17.76 -0.91 9.76
C PHE A 72 -17.66 -2.26 9.07
N SER A 73 -18.78 -2.82 8.61
CA SER A 73 -18.83 -4.12 7.93
C SER A 73 -18.01 -4.11 6.64
N ILE A 74 -18.13 -3.05 5.82
CA ILE A 74 -17.31 -2.87 4.61
C ILE A 74 -15.82 -2.79 4.98
N SER A 75 -15.47 -2.05 6.03
CA SER A 75 -14.08 -1.95 6.48
C SER A 75 -13.51 -3.31 6.91
N GLN A 76 -14.31 -4.13 7.61
CA GLN A 76 -13.90 -5.49 7.98
C GLN A 76 -13.82 -6.43 6.78
N GLU A 77 -14.75 -6.34 5.84
CA GLU A 77 -14.72 -7.12 4.58
C GLU A 77 -13.43 -6.86 3.81
N MET A 78 -13.06 -5.59 3.63
CA MET A 78 -11.83 -5.21 2.95
C MET A 78 -10.57 -5.68 3.69
N ARG A 79 -10.57 -5.72 5.03
CA ARG A 79 -9.46 -6.24 5.84
C ARG A 79 -9.40 -7.76 5.90
N ALA A 80 -10.52 -8.44 5.71
CA ALA A 80 -10.56 -9.90 5.79
C ALA A 80 -9.77 -10.55 4.65
N VAL A 81 -9.67 -9.87 3.51
CA VAL A 81 -9.00 -10.33 2.29
C VAL A 81 -7.49 -10.11 2.37
N PRO A 82 -6.66 -11.15 2.52
CA PRO A 82 -5.21 -11.00 2.45
C PRO A 82 -4.80 -10.83 0.99
N LEU A 83 -4.55 -9.59 0.57
CA LEU A 83 -4.05 -9.30 -0.78
C LEU A 83 -2.54 -9.55 -0.84
N ASN A 84 -2.12 -10.36 -1.80
CA ASN A 84 -0.74 -10.79 -2.04
C ASN A 84 0.06 -9.84 -2.94
N THR A 85 -0.56 -8.79 -3.46
CA THR A 85 0.09 -7.77 -4.29
C THR A 85 0.65 -6.63 -3.46
N LEU A 86 1.83 -6.15 -3.84
CA LEU A 86 2.47 -5.02 -3.19
C LEU A 86 1.79 -3.70 -3.60
N ASN A 87 1.62 -2.81 -2.64
CA ASN A 87 1.22 -1.42 -2.82
C ASN A 87 2.09 -0.54 -1.91
N SER A 88 1.94 0.78 -2.01
CA SER A 88 2.67 1.75 -1.17
C SER A 88 2.60 1.45 0.34
N GLN A 89 1.41 1.21 0.89
CA GLN A 89 1.24 0.92 2.32
C GLN A 89 1.88 -0.40 2.74
N ARG A 90 1.64 -1.48 1.99
CA ARG A 90 2.13 -2.83 2.28
C ARG A 90 3.64 -2.86 2.20
N THR A 91 4.21 -2.27 1.16
CA THR A 91 5.68 -2.17 1.02
C THR A 91 6.27 -1.41 2.19
N ALA A 92 5.68 -0.26 2.59
CA ALA A 92 6.16 0.48 3.75
C ALA A 92 6.10 -0.33 5.06
N ILE A 93 5.00 -1.06 5.31
CA ILE A 93 4.85 -1.90 6.51
C ILE A 93 5.88 -3.04 6.51
N ILE A 94 6.08 -3.70 5.37
CA ILE A 94 7.04 -4.81 5.21
C ILE A 94 8.47 -4.31 5.42
N VAL A 95 8.85 -3.22 4.76
CA VAL A 95 10.22 -2.67 4.83
C VAL A 95 10.54 -2.19 6.24
N ALA A 96 9.60 -1.50 6.91
CA ALA A 96 9.78 -1.08 8.29
C ALA A 96 9.99 -2.27 9.24
N GLU A 97 9.16 -3.31 9.11
CA GLU A 97 9.29 -4.51 9.94
C GLU A 97 10.61 -5.23 9.66
N PHE A 98 10.98 -5.38 8.38
CA PHE A 98 12.21 -6.05 7.98
C PHE A 98 13.45 -5.34 8.50
N ILE A 99 13.53 -4.01 8.39
CA ILE A 99 14.67 -3.23 8.93
C ILE A 99 14.76 -3.32 10.46
N LYS A 100 13.62 -3.50 11.14
CA LYS A 100 13.54 -3.57 12.60
C LYS A 100 13.86 -4.96 13.15
N THR A 101 13.35 -6.01 12.52
CA THR A 101 13.37 -7.38 13.08
C THR A 101 14.03 -8.42 12.17
N GLY A 102 14.35 -8.07 10.93
CA GLY A 102 14.85 -9.00 9.90
C GLY A 102 13.77 -9.95 9.37
N LYS A 103 12.50 -9.79 9.77
CA LYS A 103 11.41 -10.71 9.41
C LYS A 103 10.56 -10.15 8.28
N VAL A 104 10.12 -11.05 7.40
CA VAL A 104 9.15 -10.74 6.34
C VAL A 104 7.74 -11.16 6.77
N LEU A 105 6.81 -10.20 6.76
CA LEU A 105 5.40 -10.40 7.10
C LEU A 105 4.66 -11.15 5.99
N ARG A 106 3.65 -11.94 6.34
CA ARG A 106 2.71 -12.55 5.38
C ARG A 106 1.62 -11.54 5.01
N PRO A 107 0.95 -11.69 3.85
CA PRO A 107 -0.24 -10.89 3.52
C PRO A 107 -1.29 -10.86 4.65
N ALA A 108 -1.49 -11.99 5.34
CA ALA A 108 -2.42 -12.10 6.47
C ALA A 108 -2.01 -11.27 7.70
N ASP A 109 -0.71 -11.03 7.89
CA ASP A 109 -0.18 -10.22 9.01
C ASP A 109 -0.30 -8.71 8.71
N VAL A 110 -0.32 -8.34 7.43
CA VAL A 110 -0.39 -6.95 6.97
C VAL A 110 -1.83 -6.45 6.86
N ARG A 111 -2.81 -7.32 6.59
CA ARG A 111 -4.21 -6.94 6.31
C ARG A 111 -4.86 -6.02 7.36
N TYR A 112 -4.55 -6.19 8.64
CA TYR A 112 -5.09 -5.35 9.73
C TYR A 112 -4.23 -4.14 10.06
N LYS A 113 -3.03 -4.02 9.47
CA LYS A 113 -2.13 -2.88 9.60
C LYS A 113 -2.39 -1.79 8.55
N GLU A 114 -3.11 -2.11 7.47
CA GLU A 114 -3.49 -1.15 6.42
C GLU A 114 -4.54 -0.14 6.90
N ARG A 115 -4.39 1.11 6.43
CA ARG A 115 -5.35 2.20 6.65
C ARG A 115 -6.29 2.28 5.46
N LEU A 116 -7.58 1.99 5.70
CA LEU A 116 -8.62 2.02 4.65
C LEU A 116 -9.39 3.34 4.60
N ALA A 117 -9.84 3.84 5.76
CA ALA A 117 -10.73 5.00 5.85
C ALA A 117 -10.00 6.32 6.12
N LEU A 118 -8.74 6.26 6.54
CA LEU A 118 -7.93 7.44 6.88
C LEU A 118 -6.87 7.69 5.80
N PRO A 119 -6.48 8.95 5.60
CA PRO A 119 -5.35 9.27 4.74
C PRO A 119 -4.12 8.44 5.10
N VAL A 120 -3.45 7.96 4.06
CA VAL A 120 -2.21 7.21 4.21
C VAL A 120 -1.15 8.16 4.75
N SER A 121 -0.69 7.95 5.99
CA SER A 121 0.46 8.69 6.51
C SER A 121 1.75 8.03 6.03
N LEU A 122 2.78 8.84 5.81
CA LEU A 122 4.11 8.34 5.56
C LEU A 122 4.60 7.50 6.73
N ASN A 123 5.24 6.38 6.43
CA ASN A 123 5.86 5.53 7.43
C ASN A 123 7.32 5.98 7.61
N VAL A 124 7.61 6.58 8.77
CA VAL A 124 8.94 7.11 9.11
C VAL A 124 9.98 5.99 9.16
N ASP A 125 9.61 4.84 9.74
CA ASP A 125 10.49 3.67 9.84
C ASP A 125 10.79 3.03 8.46
N ALA A 126 9.99 3.36 7.44
CA ALA A 126 10.19 2.96 6.05
C ALA A 126 10.71 4.10 5.16
N GLY A 127 11.37 5.11 5.74
CA GLY A 127 12.03 6.19 5.01
C GLY A 127 11.12 7.30 4.47
N SER A 128 9.88 7.38 4.95
CA SER A 128 8.88 8.37 4.54
C SER A 128 8.76 8.51 3.02
N VAL A 129 8.67 7.36 2.33
CA VAL A 129 8.70 7.31 0.87
C VAL A 129 7.35 7.67 0.27
N VAL A 130 7.39 8.56 -0.74
CA VAL A 130 6.28 8.85 -1.65
C VAL A 130 6.63 8.23 -3.00
N PRO A 131 6.03 7.08 -3.35
CA PRO A 131 6.26 6.42 -4.64
C PRO A 131 5.46 7.05 -5.79
N SER A 132 5.79 6.64 -7.02
CA SER A 132 5.17 7.09 -8.27
C SER A 132 5.06 8.61 -8.41
N VAL A 133 6.10 9.33 -7.99
CA VAL A 133 6.16 10.79 -8.17
C VAL A 133 6.65 11.12 -9.58
N SER A 134 6.05 12.10 -10.24
CA SER A 134 6.52 12.55 -11.55
C SER A 134 7.95 13.11 -11.47
N ILE A 135 8.76 12.92 -12.52
CA ILE A 135 10.11 13.51 -12.62
C ILE A 135 10.07 15.02 -12.37
N ARG A 136 9.05 15.71 -12.90
CA ARG A 136 8.91 17.15 -12.73
C ARG A 136 8.78 17.54 -11.25
N HIS A 137 7.98 16.81 -10.49
CA HIS A 137 7.80 17.06 -9.06
C HIS A 137 9.03 16.65 -8.25
N ALA A 138 9.65 15.51 -8.57
CA ALA A 138 10.81 15.01 -7.84
C ALA A 138 12.08 15.83 -8.08
N CYS A 139 12.35 16.24 -9.32
CA CYS A 139 13.61 16.87 -9.69
C CYS A 139 13.51 18.39 -9.86
N GLY A 140 12.37 18.92 -10.34
CA GLY A 140 12.14 20.33 -10.65
C GLY A 140 12.97 20.89 -11.82
N LYS A 141 14.26 20.54 -11.91
CA LYS A 141 15.25 21.03 -12.89
C LYS A 141 15.94 19.86 -13.62
N PRO A 142 16.29 20.01 -14.92
CA PRO A 142 17.00 18.99 -15.67
C PRO A 142 18.40 18.64 -15.14
N SER A 143 19.10 19.60 -14.52
CA SER A 143 20.42 19.36 -13.92
C SER A 143 20.36 18.37 -12.75
N VAL A 144 19.33 18.49 -11.91
CA VAL A 144 19.08 17.56 -10.80
C VAL A 144 18.78 16.16 -11.34
N LEU A 145 17.96 16.06 -12.39
CA LEU A 145 17.67 14.78 -13.03
C LEU A 145 18.95 14.09 -13.53
N LYS A 146 19.82 14.81 -14.26
CA LYS A 146 21.11 14.26 -14.71
C LYS A 146 21.98 13.77 -13.56
N GLY A 147 22.01 14.51 -12.45
CA GLY A 147 22.72 14.10 -11.24
C GLY A 147 22.14 12.84 -10.60
N LEU A 148 20.81 12.70 -10.56
CA LEU A 148 20.15 11.49 -10.07
C LEU A 148 20.41 10.30 -11.00
N GLN A 149 20.31 10.48 -12.32
CA GLN A 149 20.61 9.43 -13.30
C GLN A 149 22.06 8.95 -13.19
N GLY A 150 23.01 9.87 -12.98
CA GLY A 150 24.41 9.52 -12.75
C GLY A 150 24.64 8.73 -11.46
N ARG A 151 23.81 8.96 -10.43
CA ARG A 151 23.96 8.32 -9.10
C ARG A 151 23.24 6.99 -8.97
N PHE A 152 22.14 6.80 -9.70
CA PHE A 152 21.33 5.59 -9.71
C PHE A 152 21.53 4.78 -11.00
N GLN A 153 22.76 4.75 -11.53
CA GLN A 153 23.08 4.00 -12.75
C GLN A 153 22.78 2.51 -12.56
N GLY A 154 21.98 1.95 -13.48
CA GLY A 154 21.57 0.54 -13.45
C GLY A 154 20.30 0.25 -12.63
N GLU A 155 19.84 1.20 -11.83
CA GLU A 155 18.58 1.05 -11.08
C GLU A 155 17.38 1.48 -11.94
N ARG A 156 16.24 0.79 -11.79
CA ARG A 156 14.99 1.13 -12.46
C ARG A 156 14.15 2.13 -11.67
N PHE A 157 14.79 2.92 -10.82
CA PHE A 157 14.16 3.93 -10.00
C PHE A 157 15.13 5.09 -9.71
N LEU A 158 14.60 6.25 -9.33
CA LEU A 158 15.37 7.39 -8.82
C LEU A 158 14.83 7.80 -7.45
N LEU A 159 15.74 8.17 -6.53
CA LEU A 159 15.37 8.72 -5.23
C LEU A 159 15.73 10.20 -5.14
N SER A 160 14.72 11.03 -4.88
CA SER A 160 14.91 12.43 -4.44
C SER A 160 14.75 12.49 -2.92
N LEU A 161 15.88 12.58 -2.23
CA LEU A 161 15.99 12.61 -0.77
C LEU A 161 15.73 14.04 -0.27
N GLN A 162 14.53 14.30 0.25
CA GLN A 162 14.17 15.58 0.86
C GLN A 162 14.23 15.45 2.39
N ASP A 163 14.11 16.56 3.11
CA ASP A 163 14.12 16.54 4.57
C ASP A 163 12.96 15.69 5.10
N ASN A 164 11.72 16.04 4.79
CA ASN A 164 10.56 15.38 5.40
C ASN A 164 10.11 14.08 4.70
N GLN A 165 10.53 13.85 3.47
CA GLN A 165 10.08 12.70 2.67
C GLN A 165 11.12 12.29 1.64
N THR A 166 10.94 11.10 1.08
CA THR A 166 11.76 10.59 -0.02
C THR A 166 10.88 10.33 -1.23
N ASN A 167 11.07 11.08 -2.31
CA ASN A 167 10.32 10.84 -3.54
C ASN A 167 10.96 9.70 -4.33
N LEU A 168 10.18 8.67 -4.60
CA LEU A 168 10.59 7.51 -5.40
C LEU A 168 9.94 7.64 -6.79
N VAL A 169 10.79 7.89 -7.80
CA VAL A 169 10.40 7.92 -9.21
C VAL A 169 10.63 6.53 -9.78
N ILE A 170 9.59 5.95 -10.38
CA ILE A 170 9.61 4.56 -10.85
C ILE A 170 9.76 4.57 -12.38
N HIS A 171 10.69 3.78 -12.91
CA HIS A 171 10.84 3.61 -14.36
C HIS A 171 9.66 2.85 -14.96
N HIS A 172 9.33 3.10 -16.22
CA HIS A 172 8.22 2.42 -16.90
C HIS A 172 8.40 0.90 -17.00
N THR A 173 9.64 0.42 -17.03
CA THR A 173 9.96 -1.02 -17.04
C THR A 173 10.20 -1.61 -15.65
N ALA A 174 10.03 -0.84 -14.57
CA ALA A 174 10.35 -1.30 -13.22
C ALA A 174 9.34 -2.34 -12.75
N THR A 175 9.84 -3.45 -12.22
CA THR A 175 9.05 -4.50 -11.55
C THR A 175 8.71 -4.09 -10.12
N GLY A 176 7.87 -4.87 -9.42
CA GLY A 176 7.66 -4.66 -7.99
C GLY A 176 8.93 -4.86 -7.16
N GLU A 177 9.85 -5.71 -7.59
CA GLU A 177 11.15 -5.92 -6.93
C GLU A 177 12.01 -4.66 -7.00
N ASP A 178 12.04 -3.98 -8.14
CA ASP A 178 12.74 -2.70 -8.30
C ASP A 178 12.18 -1.62 -7.36
N VAL A 179 10.85 -1.61 -7.18
CA VAL A 179 10.19 -0.67 -6.26
C VAL A 179 10.56 -1.00 -4.82
N VAL A 180 10.49 -2.27 -4.41
CA VAL A 180 10.93 -2.72 -3.07
C VAL A 180 12.40 -2.39 -2.84
N ARG A 181 13.25 -2.56 -3.85
CA ARG A 181 14.68 -2.23 -3.80
C ARG A 181 14.90 -0.74 -3.51
N GLY A 182 14.23 0.14 -4.28
CA GLY A 182 14.31 1.58 -4.06
C GLY A 182 13.76 2.01 -2.71
N TRP A 183 12.70 1.34 -2.24
CA TRP A 183 12.12 1.59 -0.91
C TRP A 183 13.06 1.19 0.22
N LEU A 184 13.67 0.01 0.11
CA LEU A 184 14.62 -0.51 1.09
C LEU A 184 15.85 0.41 1.19
N LEU A 185 16.37 0.86 0.04
CA LEU A 185 17.45 1.84 0.00
C LEU A 185 17.05 3.15 0.69
N ALA A 186 15.87 3.69 0.36
CA ALA A 186 15.37 4.92 0.99
C ALA A 186 15.23 4.77 2.51
N ALA A 187 14.74 3.63 2.98
CA ALA A 187 14.60 3.36 4.40
C ALA A 187 15.95 3.22 5.13
N TYR A 188 16.95 2.56 4.52
CA TYR A 188 18.31 2.52 5.07
C TYR A 188 18.94 3.92 5.11
N THR A 189 18.82 4.72 4.05
CA THR A 189 19.37 6.09 4.05
C THR A 189 18.76 6.94 5.17
N ALA A 190 17.44 6.84 5.40
CA ALA A 190 16.76 7.56 6.47
C ALA A 190 17.21 7.08 7.86
N LYS A 191 17.39 5.76 8.05
CA LYS A 191 17.86 5.20 9.32
C LYS A 191 19.28 5.66 9.66
N ILE A 192 20.21 5.57 8.71
CA ILE A 192 21.61 5.97 8.89
C ILE A 192 21.71 7.49 9.11
N ALA A 193 20.98 8.28 8.32
CA ALA A 193 20.92 9.73 8.51
C ALA A 193 20.34 10.11 9.88
N GLY A 194 19.30 9.39 10.35
CA GLY A 194 18.68 9.60 11.66
C GLY A 194 19.67 9.38 12.81
N SER A 195 20.56 8.39 12.71
CA SER A 195 21.62 8.17 13.70
C SER A 195 22.66 9.30 13.74
N LYS A 196 22.87 10.01 12.62
CA LYS A 196 23.80 11.13 12.49
C LYS A 196 23.16 12.49 12.78
N HIS A 197 21.82 12.57 12.88
CA HIS A 197 21.07 13.83 12.95
C HIS A 197 21.39 14.68 14.19
N ASN A 198 21.74 14.05 15.32
CA ASN A 198 22.10 14.77 16.54
C ASN A 198 23.50 15.41 16.50
N GLN A 199 24.28 15.21 15.43
CA GLN A 199 25.67 15.68 15.33
C GLN A 199 25.89 16.87 14.36
N TYR A 200 24.91 17.25 13.53
CA TYR A 200 25.13 18.22 12.44
C TYR A 200 23.98 19.23 12.29
N GLU A 201 24.31 20.49 11.99
CA GLU A 201 23.36 21.59 11.71
C GLU A 201 22.77 21.56 10.27
N HIS A 202 23.10 20.55 9.46
CA HIS A 202 22.66 20.47 8.06
C HIS A 202 21.25 19.86 7.91
N GLY A 203 20.58 20.24 6.83
CA GLY A 203 19.26 19.70 6.47
C GLY A 203 19.29 18.17 6.32
N PHE A 204 18.25 17.51 6.82
CA PHE A 204 18.16 16.05 6.89
C PHE A 204 18.26 15.35 5.51
N GLY A 205 17.87 16.02 4.42
CA GLY A 205 18.03 15.55 3.06
C GLY A 205 19.50 15.43 2.61
N VAL A 206 20.38 16.30 3.10
CA VAL A 206 21.82 16.23 2.84
C VAL A 206 22.44 15.05 3.59
N LEU A 207 22.05 14.85 4.86
CA LEU A 207 22.48 13.69 5.63
C LEU A 207 22.04 12.36 5.00
N LYS A 208 20.82 12.30 4.44
CA LYS A 208 20.36 11.13 3.67
C LYS A 208 21.23 10.89 2.42
N LEU A 209 21.70 11.96 1.77
CA LEU A 209 22.55 11.87 0.59
C LEU A 209 23.94 11.32 0.94
N GLU A 210 24.53 11.78 2.03
CA GLU A 210 25.81 11.28 2.54
C GLU A 210 25.73 9.81 3.00
N ALA A 211 24.58 9.42 3.55
CA ALA A 211 24.31 8.05 3.99
C ALA A 211 24.09 7.04 2.83
N LEU A 212 24.05 7.49 1.57
CA LEU A 212 23.65 6.66 0.44
C LEU A 212 24.61 5.50 0.16
N GLU A 213 25.91 5.74 0.19
CA GLU A 213 26.91 4.72 -0.12
C GLU A 213 26.88 3.60 0.93
N GLU A 214 26.81 3.98 2.20
CA GLU A 214 26.63 3.06 3.34
C GLU A 214 25.32 2.28 3.21
N ALA A 215 24.22 2.96 2.85
CA ALA A 215 22.91 2.32 2.65
C ALA A 215 22.92 1.30 1.49
N TYR A 216 23.70 1.53 0.43
CA TYR A 216 23.88 0.55 -0.65
C TYR A 216 24.59 -0.72 -0.17
N GLY A 217 25.53 -0.61 0.78
CA GLY A 217 26.16 -1.76 1.42
C GLY A 217 25.15 -2.68 2.09
N HIS A 218 24.27 -2.10 2.92
CA HIS A 218 23.16 -2.82 3.56
C HIS A 218 22.16 -3.39 2.53
N LEU A 219 21.78 -2.58 1.54
CA LEU A 219 20.88 -3.02 0.46
C LEU A 219 21.41 -4.27 -0.23
N LYS A 220 22.70 -4.31 -0.57
CA LYS A 220 23.31 -5.43 -1.29
C LYS A 220 23.25 -6.74 -0.49
N ALA A 221 23.43 -6.67 0.83
CA ALA A 221 23.37 -7.83 1.71
C ALA A 221 21.92 -8.32 1.92
N ASP A 222 21.00 -7.39 2.19
CA ASP A 222 19.68 -7.75 2.71
C ASP A 222 18.61 -7.90 1.63
N PHE A 223 18.78 -7.27 0.46
CA PHE A 223 17.77 -7.31 -0.61
C PHE A 223 17.46 -8.73 -1.12
N PRO A 224 18.44 -9.63 -1.37
CA PRO A 224 18.15 -11.00 -1.76
C PRO A 224 17.33 -11.76 -0.70
N VAL A 225 17.63 -11.53 0.58
CA VAL A 225 16.92 -12.15 1.71
C VAL A 225 15.49 -11.65 1.78
N LEU A 226 15.27 -10.34 1.63
CA LEU A 226 13.93 -9.75 1.61
C LEU A 226 13.09 -10.31 0.45
N ILE A 227 13.63 -10.33 -0.78
CA ILE A 227 12.88 -10.81 -1.95
C ILE A 227 12.58 -12.30 -1.87
N SER A 228 13.53 -13.15 -1.44
CA SER A 228 13.25 -14.58 -1.22
C SER A 228 12.17 -14.78 -0.15
N GLY A 229 12.31 -14.08 0.97
CA GLY A 229 11.32 -14.11 2.04
C GLY A 229 9.93 -13.65 1.60
N LEU A 230 9.84 -12.63 0.73
CA LEU A 230 8.56 -12.19 0.17
C LEU A 230 7.89 -13.29 -0.66
N LYS A 231 8.64 -13.92 -1.57
CA LYS A 231 8.15 -15.01 -2.42
C LYS A 231 7.70 -16.21 -1.58
N GLU A 232 8.53 -16.63 -0.62
CA GLU A 232 8.23 -17.74 0.30
C GLU A 232 6.99 -17.48 1.16
N ARG A 233 6.73 -16.21 1.50
CA ARG A 233 5.55 -15.80 2.29
C ARG A 233 4.31 -15.53 1.43
N GLY A 234 4.38 -15.78 0.12
CA GLY A 234 3.25 -15.74 -0.80
C GLY A 234 2.97 -14.36 -1.41
N TRP A 235 3.95 -13.45 -1.44
CA TRP A 235 3.83 -12.16 -2.12
C TRP A 235 4.13 -12.28 -3.62
N HIS A 236 3.35 -11.58 -4.43
CA HIS A 236 3.64 -11.35 -5.85
C HIS A 236 4.59 -10.15 -5.94
N THR A 237 5.88 -10.42 -6.16
CA THR A 237 6.94 -9.40 -6.17
C THR A 237 7.16 -8.78 -7.55
N ASP A 238 6.67 -9.41 -8.61
CA ASP A 238 6.71 -8.91 -9.97
C ASP A 238 5.81 -7.68 -10.18
N LEU A 239 4.70 -7.61 -9.43
CA LEU A 239 3.70 -6.55 -9.51
C LEU A 239 3.81 -5.55 -8.37
N PHE A 240 3.68 -4.26 -8.71
CA PHE A 240 3.46 -3.19 -7.75
C PHE A 240 2.27 -2.35 -8.19
N LEU A 241 1.22 -2.36 -7.36
CA LEU A 241 -0.05 -1.70 -7.63
C LEU A 241 -0.11 -0.38 -6.88
N GLU A 242 -0.06 0.71 -7.63
CA GLU A 242 -0.23 2.06 -7.12
C GLU A 242 -1.29 2.80 -7.92
N GLY A 243 -2.23 3.43 -7.22
CA GLY A 243 -3.40 4.04 -7.84
C GLY A 243 -3.10 5.22 -8.77
N SER A 244 -1.93 5.87 -8.66
CA SER A 244 -1.56 6.98 -9.54
C SER A 244 -1.07 6.51 -10.91
N GLY A 245 -0.51 5.30 -11.02
CA GLY A 245 0.02 4.74 -12.26
C GLY A 245 1.18 5.55 -12.90
N VAL A 246 1.71 6.55 -12.21
CA VAL A 246 2.72 7.46 -12.77
C VAL A 246 4.07 6.75 -12.82
N ARG A 247 4.49 6.40 -14.03
CA ARG A 247 5.82 5.88 -14.33
C ARG A 247 6.54 6.81 -15.28
N ALA A 248 7.85 6.90 -15.13
CA ALA A 248 8.66 7.79 -15.93
C ALA A 248 9.56 7.03 -16.91
N ILE A 249 9.98 7.74 -17.95
CA ILE A 249 10.88 7.27 -19.00
C ILE A 249 12.06 8.24 -19.01
N TRP A 250 13.28 7.71 -19.03
CA TRP A 250 14.49 8.52 -19.08
C TRP A 250 15.67 7.75 -19.67
#